data_AF-A0A6A3IBD5-F1
#
_entry.id   AF-A0A6A3IBD5-F1
#
_cell.length_a   1.000
_cell.length_b   1.000
_cell.length_c   1.000
_cell.angle_alpha   90.00
_cell.angle_beta   90.00
_cell.angle_gamma   90.00
#
_symmetry.space_group_name_H-M   'P 1'
#
loop_
_entity.id
_entity.type
_entity.pdbx_description
1 polymer ?
#
loop_
_entity_poly.entity_id
_entity_poly.type
_entity_poly.pdbx_seq_one_letter_code
_entity_poly.pdbx_strand_id
1 'polypeptide(L)'
;MGGGDVGAAFAAALSQTGMSLTSKDLVERYPSCPSSPSDSKPIVLEQCKFFDLFDADPVEAREEMRKKRQEALETHGESYMRSIMRSTRHHPLRKNRQYDFRLTREEKKKLAANGLVASQRMQAESFGDIYYRLYTDDLPVFVTADSILHAWHRSFDAFLIEIETSFLSRLRFLLEDVLTQCQHIAVDDSEGHNLVAEAADDIEDYLKIAQSLITGHLVQSNETLETIWSAIQAERTAMIGV
;
A
#
# COMPACT_ATOMS: atom_id res chain seq x y z
N MET A 1 0.38 -29.52 -5.94
CA MET A 1 0.56 -28.87 -4.62
C MET A 1 2.02 -29.03 -4.21
N GLY A 2 2.85 -28.03 -4.50
CA GLY A 2 4.27 -28.04 -4.13
C GLY A 2 4.43 -27.43 -2.74
N GLY A 3 4.43 -28.28 -1.71
CA GLY A 3 4.90 -27.90 -0.37
C GLY A 3 6.42 -27.80 -0.39
N GLY A 4 6.94 -26.69 -0.92
CA GLY A 4 8.35 -26.35 -0.77
C GLY A 4 8.65 -26.11 0.71
N ASP A 5 9.82 -26.58 1.15
CA ASP A 5 10.33 -26.45 2.51
C ASP A 5 10.60 -24.97 2.85
N VAL A 6 9.52 -24.24 3.12
CA VAL A 6 9.52 -22.81 3.49
C VAL A 6 10.42 -22.53 4.70
N GLY A 7 10.66 -23.52 5.55
CA GLY A 7 11.57 -23.41 6.69
C GLY A 7 13.03 -23.22 6.27
N ALA A 8 13.49 -23.93 5.23
CA ALA A 8 14.87 -23.82 4.75
C ALA A 8 15.15 -22.45 4.11
N ALA A 9 14.20 -21.94 3.31
CA ALA A 9 14.30 -20.61 2.70
C ALA A 9 14.30 -19.48 3.75
N PHE A 10 13.47 -19.61 4.79
CA PHE A 10 13.44 -18.67 5.90
C PHE A 10 14.75 -18.67 6.71
N ALA A 11 15.31 -19.85 7.00
CA ALA A 11 16.59 -19.98 7.70
C ALA A 11 17.75 -19.37 6.89
N ALA A 12 17.76 -19.54 5.56
CA ALA A 12 18.74 -18.92 4.69
C ALA A 12 18.64 -17.38 4.70
N ALA A 13 17.43 -16.82 4.63
CA ALA A 13 17.20 -15.37 4.70
C ALA A 13 17.61 -14.77 6.05
N LEU A 14 17.37 -15.48 7.16
CA LEU A 14 17.80 -15.09 8.50
C LEU A 14 19.33 -15.03 8.62
N SER A 15 20.04 -16.00 8.01
CA SER A 15 21.50 -15.99 7.99
C SER A 15 22.09 -14.82 7.20
N GLN A 16 21.45 -14.42 6.09
CA GLN A 16 21.86 -13.26 5.28
C GLN A 16 21.64 -11.92 5.99
N THR A 17 20.57 -11.82 6.78
CA THR A 17 20.21 -10.58 7.51
C THR A 17 20.91 -10.45 8.86
N GLY A 18 21.71 -11.44 9.27
CA GLY A 18 22.42 -11.45 10.55
C GLY A 18 21.52 -11.65 11.77
N MET A 19 20.26 -12.05 11.58
CA MET A 19 19.31 -12.32 12.66
C MET A 19 19.25 -13.82 12.97
N SER A 20 19.82 -14.24 14.10
CA SER A 20 19.76 -15.64 14.58
C SER A 20 18.46 -15.94 15.34
N LEU A 21 17.31 -15.59 14.79
CA LEU A 21 16.01 -15.83 15.43
C LEU A 21 15.38 -17.10 14.86
N THR A 22 15.52 -18.24 15.55
CA THR A 22 14.84 -19.47 15.17
C THR A 22 13.39 -19.48 15.66
N SER A 23 12.53 -20.28 15.02
CA SER A 23 11.13 -20.44 15.46
C SER A 23 11.04 -20.91 16.92
N LYS A 24 12.01 -21.69 17.40
CA LYS A 24 12.10 -22.12 18.80
C LYS A 24 12.43 -20.97 19.74
N ASP A 25 13.36 -20.08 19.35
CA ASP A 25 13.70 -18.89 20.14
C ASP A 25 12.50 -17.94 20.29
N LEU A 26 11.63 -17.87 19.28
CA LEU A 26 10.38 -17.10 19.36
C LEU A 26 9.40 -17.71 20.36
N VAL A 27 9.24 -19.04 20.37
CA VAL A 27 8.37 -19.73 21.34
C VAL A 27 8.91 -19.61 22.77
N GLU A 28 10.23 -19.65 22.96
CA GLU A 28 10.85 -19.43 24.27
C GLU A 28 10.68 -17.97 24.76
N ARG A 29 10.76 -16.99 23.86
CA ARG A 29 10.54 -15.58 24.21
C ARG A 29 9.07 -15.25 24.48
N TYR A 30 8.16 -15.96 23.83
CA TYR A 30 6.72 -15.76 23.95
C TYR A 30 6.02 -17.08 24.29
N PRO A 31 6.20 -17.59 25.53
CA PRO A 31 5.54 -18.81 25.95
C PRO A 31 4.03 -18.64 25.78
N SER A 32 3.40 -19.55 25.06
CA SER A 32 1.94 -19.55 24.88
C SER A 32 1.29 -19.64 26.25
N CYS A 33 0.58 -18.59 26.69
CA CYS A 33 -0.24 -18.68 27.89
C CYS A 33 -1.24 -19.84 27.71
N PRO A 34 -1.28 -20.84 28.59
CA PRO A 34 -2.26 -21.90 28.51
C PRO A 34 -3.60 -21.35 28.98
N SER A 35 -4.38 -20.74 28.08
CA SER A 35 -5.80 -20.50 28.34
C SER A 35 -6.56 -21.77 27.97
N SER A 36 -6.77 -22.63 28.95
CA SER A 36 -7.77 -23.70 28.87
C SER A 36 -9.16 -23.10 28.57
N PRO A 37 -9.91 -23.61 27.57
CA PRO A 37 -11.17 -23.01 27.12
C PRO A 37 -12.36 -23.19 28.09
N SER A 38 -12.16 -23.77 29.29
CA SER A 38 -13.24 -24.15 30.21
C SER A 38 -13.33 -23.35 31.51
N ASP A 39 -12.43 -22.41 31.78
CA ASP A 39 -12.37 -21.67 33.08
C ASP A 39 -12.26 -20.14 32.94
N SER A 40 -12.53 -19.58 31.75
CA SER A 40 -12.42 -18.14 31.53
C SER A 40 -13.60 -17.41 32.16
N LYS A 41 -13.44 -16.94 33.41
CA LYS A 41 -14.29 -15.87 33.94
C LYS A 41 -14.33 -14.73 32.91
N PRO A 42 -15.51 -14.14 32.63
CA PRO A 42 -15.61 -13.03 31.69
C PRO A 42 -14.68 -11.90 32.13
N ILE A 43 -14.00 -11.30 31.15
CA ILE A 43 -13.02 -10.24 31.40
C ILE A 43 -13.76 -9.04 31.97
N VAL A 44 -13.30 -8.54 33.12
CA VAL A 44 -13.81 -7.30 33.70
C VAL A 44 -13.16 -6.13 32.97
N LEU A 45 -13.90 -5.50 32.06
CA LEU A 45 -13.37 -4.47 31.17
C LEU A 45 -12.77 -3.26 31.91
N GLU A 46 -13.36 -2.86 33.03
CA GLU A 46 -12.88 -1.74 33.86
C GLU A 46 -11.50 -1.99 34.48
N GLN A 47 -11.07 -3.26 34.56
CA GLN A 47 -9.74 -3.61 35.05
C GLN A 47 -8.70 -3.65 33.92
N CYS A 48 -9.14 -3.56 32.66
CA CYS A 48 -8.24 -3.58 31.52
C CYS A 48 -7.46 -2.27 31.41
N LYS A 49 -6.15 -2.40 31.16
CA LYS A 49 -5.26 -1.26 30.97
C LYS A 49 -5.78 -0.38 29.82
N PHE A 50 -5.91 0.92 30.08
CA PHE A 50 -6.38 1.94 29.13
C PHE A 50 -7.87 1.88 28.75
N PHE A 51 -8.68 1.02 29.39
CA PHE A 51 -10.12 0.97 29.10
C PHE A 51 -10.81 2.30 29.43
N ASP A 52 -10.45 2.94 30.56
CA ASP A 52 -10.97 4.26 30.94
C ASP A 52 -10.71 5.31 29.86
N LEU A 53 -9.49 5.33 29.32
CA LEU A 53 -9.12 6.25 28.26
C LEU A 53 -9.94 6.01 27.01
N PHE A 54 -10.21 4.75 26.67
CA PHE A 54 -10.96 4.35 25.49
C PHE A 54 -12.46 4.68 25.63
N ASP A 55 -13.05 4.43 26.81
CA ASP A 55 -14.48 4.63 27.10
C ASP A 55 -14.86 6.08 27.46
N ALA A 56 -13.88 6.94 27.69
CA ALA A 56 -14.09 8.36 27.97
C ALA A 56 -14.87 9.07 26.86
N ASP A 57 -15.77 9.99 27.24
CA ASP A 57 -16.54 10.78 26.28
C ASP A 57 -15.60 11.72 25.49
N PRO A 58 -15.63 11.69 24.14
CA PRO A 58 -14.79 12.56 23.33
C PRO A 58 -15.04 14.05 23.58
N VAL A 59 -16.26 14.46 23.97
CA VAL A 59 -16.60 15.86 24.26
C VAL A 59 -15.95 16.31 25.55
N GLU A 60 -16.05 15.52 26.62
CA GLU A 60 -15.44 15.80 27.91
C GLU A 60 -13.91 15.87 27.78
N ALA A 61 -13.32 14.91 27.07
CA ALA A 61 -11.89 14.89 26.80
C ALA A 61 -11.41 16.13 26.02
N ARG A 62 -12.22 16.68 25.10
CA ARG A 62 -11.90 17.93 24.39
C ARG A 62 -11.93 19.13 25.31
N GLU A 63 -12.91 19.23 26.20
CA GLU A 63 -13.00 20.33 27.16
C GLU A 63 -11.83 20.33 28.14
N GLU A 64 -11.44 19.17 28.67
CA GLU A 64 -10.25 19.03 29.50
C GLU A 64 -8.98 19.47 28.76
N MET A 65 -8.83 19.05 27.50
CA MET A 65 -7.70 19.47 26.68
C MET A 65 -7.70 20.97 26.40
N ARG A 66 -8.88 21.59 26.23
CA ARG A 66 -9.02 23.03 26.05
C ARG A 66 -8.56 23.80 27.29
N LYS A 67 -8.92 23.33 28.49
CA LYS A 67 -8.44 23.90 29.75
C LYS A 67 -6.92 23.79 29.87
N LYS A 68 -6.34 22.60 29.62
CA LYS A 68 -4.88 22.41 29.63
C LYS A 68 -4.14 23.31 28.64
N ARG A 69 -4.72 23.56 27.46
CA ARG A 69 -4.17 24.50 26.47
C ARG A 69 -4.24 25.95 26.96
N GLN A 70 -5.33 26.33 27.62
CA GLN A 70 -5.48 27.65 28.20
C GLN A 70 -4.47 27.90 29.33
N GLU A 71 -4.31 26.93 30.24
CA GLU A 71 -3.31 26.98 31.31
C GLU A 71 -1.88 27.06 30.74
N ALA A 72 -1.58 26.28 29.70
CA ALA A 72 -0.29 26.33 29.03
C ALA A 72 -0.04 27.68 28.32
N LEU A 73 -1.10 28.29 27.77
CA LEU A 73 -1.04 29.61 27.15
C LEU A 73 -0.75 30.69 28.21
N GLU A 74 -1.40 30.62 29.36
CA GLU A 74 -1.20 31.55 30.48
C GLU A 74 0.20 31.42 31.09
N THR A 75 0.71 30.19 31.20
CA THR A 75 2.00 29.91 31.84
C THR A 75 3.19 30.23 30.92
N HIS A 76 3.10 29.89 29.64
CA HIS A 76 4.24 29.92 28.71
C HIS A 76 4.09 30.94 27.57
N GLY A 77 2.91 31.53 27.39
CA GLY A 77 2.62 32.51 26.35
C GLY A 77 2.31 31.92 24.97
N GLU A 78 1.89 32.80 24.06
CA GLU A 78 1.46 32.44 22.70
C GLU A 78 2.59 31.88 21.82
N SER A 79 3.82 32.38 21.99
CA SER A 79 4.97 31.96 21.19
C SER A 79 5.29 30.49 21.41
N TYR A 80 5.26 30.04 22.67
CA TYR A 80 5.43 28.64 23.05
C TYR A 80 4.34 27.77 22.43
N MET A 81 3.07 28.17 22.56
CA MET A 81 1.97 27.40 22.01
C MET A 81 2.04 27.26 20.49
N ARG A 82 2.38 28.35 19.79
CA ARG A 82 2.58 28.33 18.33
C ARG A 82 3.72 27.38 17.93
N SER A 83 4.79 27.33 18.72
CA SER A 83 5.93 26.46 18.47
C SER A 83 5.55 24.98 18.58
N ILE A 84 4.78 24.60 19.61
CA ILE A 84 4.27 23.24 19.81
C ILE A 84 3.37 22.84 18.65
N MET A 85 2.40 23.68 18.31
CA MET A 85 1.42 23.36 17.29
C MET A 85 2.04 23.17 15.89
N ARG A 86 3.15 23.87 15.61
CA ARG A 86 3.91 23.73 14.36
C ARG A 86 5.01 22.68 14.40
N SER A 87 5.34 22.15 15.57
CA SER A 87 6.42 21.16 15.68
C SER A 87 6.05 19.85 14.98
N THR A 88 7.03 19.17 14.41
CA THR A 88 6.86 17.82 13.86
C THR A 88 6.78 16.76 14.96
N ARG A 89 7.24 17.09 16.17
CA ARG A 89 7.25 16.16 17.31
C ARG A 89 5.86 16.01 17.90
N HIS A 90 5.58 14.80 18.40
CA HIS A 90 4.40 14.54 19.20
C HIS A 90 4.44 15.39 20.47
N HIS A 91 3.28 15.93 20.86
CA HIS A 91 3.14 16.67 22.11
C HIS A 91 1.73 16.45 22.67
N PRO A 92 1.56 16.17 23.98
CA PRO A 92 0.25 15.83 24.56
C PRO A 92 -0.81 16.92 24.36
N LEU A 93 -0.43 18.20 24.33
CA LEU A 93 -1.36 19.31 24.05
C LEU A 93 -1.94 19.31 22.62
N ARG A 94 -1.35 18.55 21.69
CA ARG A 94 -1.85 18.42 20.31
C ARG A 94 -2.93 17.34 20.16
N LYS A 95 -3.14 16.50 21.17
CA LYS A 95 -4.22 15.52 21.23
C LYS A 95 -5.55 16.15 20.85
N ASN A 96 -6.23 15.57 19.88
CA ASN A 96 -7.50 16.08 19.38
C ASN A 96 -8.45 14.90 19.23
N ARG A 97 -9.20 14.57 20.29
CA ARG A 97 -10.17 13.46 20.37
C ARG A 97 -11.31 13.62 19.34
N GLN A 98 -11.03 13.44 18.06
CA GLN A 98 -11.97 13.74 16.98
C GLN A 98 -13.01 12.64 16.78
N TYR A 99 -12.61 11.40 17.02
CA TYR A 99 -13.42 10.23 16.73
C TYR A 99 -13.97 9.59 17.99
N ASP A 100 -15.21 9.11 17.90
CA ASP A 100 -15.83 8.33 18.97
C ASP A 100 -15.58 6.85 18.73
N PHE A 101 -14.68 6.29 19.54
CA PHE A 101 -14.32 4.87 19.50
C PHE A 101 -15.10 4.03 20.52
N ARG A 102 -16.02 4.62 21.28
CA ARG A 102 -16.75 3.88 22.32
C ARG A 102 -17.57 2.73 21.73
N LEU A 103 -17.51 1.59 22.40
CA LEU A 103 -18.24 0.40 22.02
C LEU A 103 -19.69 0.47 22.50
N THR A 104 -20.59 -0.08 21.69
CA THR A 104 -21.98 -0.29 22.10
C THR A 104 -22.07 -1.32 23.23
N ARG A 105 -23.19 -1.33 23.95
CA ARG A 105 -23.41 -2.30 25.06
C ARG A 105 -23.30 -3.75 24.60
N GLU A 106 -23.69 -4.05 23.37
CA GLU A 106 -23.57 -5.40 22.79
C GLU A 106 -22.13 -5.76 22.45
N GLU A 107 -21.38 -4.82 21.86
CA GLU A 107 -19.96 -5.00 21.56
C GLU A 107 -19.12 -5.16 22.83
N LYS A 108 -19.42 -4.41 23.89
CA LYS A 108 -18.77 -4.58 25.21
C LYS A 108 -19.00 -5.98 25.78
N LYS A 109 -20.23 -6.52 25.67
CA LYS A 109 -20.52 -7.90 26.09
C LYS A 109 -19.72 -8.93 25.29
N LYS A 110 -19.61 -8.74 23.96
CA LYS A 110 -18.80 -9.61 23.10
C LYS A 110 -17.31 -9.52 23.45
N LEU A 111 -16.80 -8.32 23.73
CA LEU A 111 -15.42 -8.11 24.16
C LEU A 111 -15.14 -8.80 25.50
N ALA A 112 -16.04 -8.68 26.48
CA ALA A 112 -15.89 -9.33 27.79
C ALA A 112 -15.92 -10.87 27.70
N ALA A 113 -16.69 -11.42 26.76
CA ALA A 113 -16.80 -12.87 26.56
C ALA A 113 -15.62 -13.44 25.75
N ASN A 114 -15.21 -12.77 24.67
CA ASN A 114 -14.28 -13.32 23.68
C ASN A 114 -12.87 -12.72 23.76
N GLY A 115 -12.67 -11.62 24.49
CA GLY A 115 -11.42 -10.87 24.52
C GLY A 115 -11.11 -10.07 23.24
N LEU A 116 -11.94 -10.19 22.20
CA LEU A 116 -11.82 -9.46 20.94
C LEU A 116 -13.21 -9.08 20.41
N VAL A 117 -13.32 -7.90 19.82
CA VAL A 117 -14.52 -7.47 19.11
C VAL A 117 -14.14 -6.72 17.83
N ALA A 118 -14.82 -7.03 16.73
CA ALA A 118 -14.71 -6.29 15.48
C ALA A 118 -15.95 -5.39 15.32
N SER A 119 -15.73 -4.07 15.23
CA SER A 119 -16.81 -3.10 15.05
C SER A 119 -16.84 -2.60 13.61
N GLN A 120 -17.90 -2.94 12.87
CA GLN A 120 -18.08 -2.50 11.47
C GLN A 120 -18.40 -1.02 11.35
N ARG A 121 -18.93 -0.40 12.41
CA ARG A 121 -19.23 1.04 12.46
C ARG A 121 -17.99 1.91 12.27
N MET A 122 -16.83 1.40 12.69
CA MET A 122 -15.55 2.11 12.67
C MET A 122 -14.71 1.75 11.44
N GLN A 123 -15.34 1.39 10.32
CA GLN A 123 -14.64 1.11 9.08
C GLN A 123 -13.91 2.36 8.56
N ALA A 124 -12.79 2.12 7.89
CA ALA A 124 -12.03 3.10 7.13
C ALA A 124 -11.58 2.49 5.82
N GLU A 125 -11.10 3.32 4.89
CA GLU A 125 -10.66 2.87 3.57
C GLU A 125 -9.32 2.12 3.64
N SER A 126 -8.47 2.45 4.62
CA SER A 126 -7.18 1.81 4.82
C SER A 126 -6.82 1.63 6.30
N PHE A 127 -5.89 0.72 6.59
CA PHE A 127 -5.27 0.62 7.92
C PHE A 127 -4.56 1.92 8.33
N GLY A 128 -3.97 2.63 7.37
CA GLY A 128 -3.29 3.90 7.59
C GLY A 128 -4.22 4.96 8.15
N ASP A 129 -5.45 5.05 7.64
CA ASP A 129 -6.44 6.00 8.13
C ASP A 129 -6.81 5.72 9.59
N ILE A 130 -7.03 4.44 9.95
CA ILE A 130 -7.35 4.06 11.33
C ILE A 130 -6.20 4.41 12.27
N TYR A 131 -4.96 4.11 11.86
CA TYR A 131 -3.78 4.45 12.67
C TYR A 131 -3.58 5.95 12.82
N TYR A 132 -3.85 6.73 11.77
CA TYR A 132 -3.80 8.18 11.85
C TYR A 132 -4.86 8.71 12.84
N ARG A 133 -6.10 8.20 12.80
CA ARG A 133 -7.16 8.58 13.75
C ARG A 133 -6.81 8.22 15.20
N LEU A 134 -6.21 7.05 15.42
CA LEU A 134 -5.75 6.65 16.77
C LEU A 134 -4.59 7.53 17.25
N TYR A 135 -3.69 7.89 16.33
CA TYR A 135 -2.56 8.78 16.62
C TYR A 135 -3.01 10.20 16.96
N THR A 136 -3.98 10.79 16.24
CA THR A 136 -4.50 12.13 16.57
C THR A 136 -5.17 12.18 17.94
N ASP A 137 -5.75 11.05 18.35
CA ASP A 137 -6.52 10.90 19.58
C ASP A 137 -5.68 10.37 20.75
N ASP A 138 -4.36 10.17 20.58
CA ASP A 138 -3.43 9.56 21.55
C ASP A 138 -3.98 8.28 22.19
N LEU A 139 -4.57 7.42 21.38
CA LEU A 139 -5.13 6.15 21.83
C LEU A 139 -4.13 5.00 21.70
N PRO A 140 -4.19 4.01 22.61
CA PRO A 140 -3.36 2.82 22.49
C PRO A 140 -3.69 2.09 21.19
N VAL A 141 -2.64 1.73 20.45
CA VAL A 141 -2.74 1.02 19.17
C VAL A 141 -2.16 -0.37 19.31
N PHE A 142 -2.88 -1.35 18.78
CA PHE A 142 -2.37 -2.70 18.58
C PHE A 142 -2.02 -2.88 17.11
N VAL A 143 -0.75 -3.18 16.83
CA VAL A 143 -0.24 -3.40 15.48
C VAL A 143 -0.20 -4.90 15.21
N THR A 144 -0.91 -5.34 14.17
CA THR A 144 -0.97 -6.75 13.75
C THR A 144 0.03 -7.01 12.63
N ALA A 145 0.36 -8.28 12.41
CA ALA A 145 1.19 -8.66 11.26
C ALA A 145 0.51 -8.29 9.93
N ASP A 146 -0.80 -8.47 9.83
CA ASP A 146 -1.58 -8.17 8.62
C ASP A 146 -1.53 -6.69 8.24
N SER A 147 -1.52 -5.76 9.21
CA SER A 147 -1.43 -4.34 8.90
C SER A 147 -0.05 -3.94 8.37
N ILE A 148 1.01 -4.59 8.86
CA ILE A 148 2.38 -4.44 8.35
C ILE A 148 2.47 -5.01 6.93
N LEU A 149 1.95 -6.21 6.71
CA LEU A 149 1.93 -6.84 5.38
C LEU A 149 1.12 -6.00 4.39
N HIS A 150 0.00 -5.41 4.81
CA HIS A 150 -0.77 -4.50 3.96
C HIS A 150 0.05 -3.26 3.57
N ALA A 151 0.73 -2.62 4.52
CA ALA A 151 1.60 -1.48 4.24
C ALA A 151 2.75 -1.86 3.29
N TRP A 152 3.32 -3.06 3.48
CA TRP A 152 4.33 -3.62 2.59
C TRP A 152 3.77 -3.78 1.17
N HIS A 153 2.63 -4.46 0.99
CA HIS A 153 2.01 -4.61 -0.33
C HIS A 153 1.75 -3.27 -1.02
N ARG A 154 1.24 -2.27 -0.29
CA ARG A 154 1.05 -0.91 -0.82
C ARG A 154 2.35 -0.25 -1.28
N SER A 155 3.46 -0.49 -0.58
CA SER A 155 4.77 0.01 -0.99
C SER A 155 5.29 -0.67 -2.26
N PHE A 156 5.00 -1.96 -2.44
CA PHE A 156 5.31 -2.68 -3.68
C PHE A 156 4.50 -2.13 -4.86
N ASP A 157 3.21 -1.90 -4.67
CA ASP A 157 2.36 -1.30 -5.71
C ASP A 157 2.88 0.07 -6.14
N ALA A 158 3.25 0.92 -5.16
CA ALA A 158 3.82 2.25 -5.45
C ALA A 158 5.14 2.16 -6.21
N PHE A 159 6.01 1.22 -5.84
CA PHE A 159 7.27 0.96 -6.52
C PHE A 159 7.06 0.47 -7.96
N LEU A 160 6.09 -0.42 -8.19
CA LEU A 160 5.74 -0.88 -9.53
C LEU A 160 5.22 0.27 -10.39
N ILE A 161 4.32 1.11 -9.87
CA ILE A 161 3.83 2.29 -10.59
C ILE A 161 4.98 3.24 -10.94
N GLU A 162 5.91 3.48 -10.01
CA GLU A 162 7.07 4.34 -10.26
C GLU A 162 7.98 3.75 -11.36
N ILE A 163 8.26 2.45 -11.31
CA ILE A 163 9.02 1.76 -12.36
C ILE A 163 8.28 1.85 -13.68
N GLU A 164 7.01 1.46 -13.74
CA GLU A 164 6.23 1.45 -14.98
C GLU A 164 6.16 2.85 -15.59
N THR A 165 5.86 3.88 -14.81
CA THR A 165 5.82 5.26 -15.32
C THR A 165 7.21 5.75 -15.77
N SER A 166 8.28 5.41 -15.05
CA SER A 166 9.66 5.79 -15.40
C SER A 166 10.20 5.04 -16.62
N PHE A 167 9.87 3.75 -16.76
CA PHE A 167 10.34 2.90 -17.87
C PHE A 167 9.47 3.03 -19.11
N LEU A 168 8.15 3.12 -19.00
CA LEU A 168 7.26 3.32 -20.16
C LEU A 168 7.57 4.63 -20.88
N SER A 169 7.86 5.69 -20.12
CA SER A 169 8.27 6.97 -20.72
C SER A 169 9.59 6.84 -21.50
N ARG A 170 10.60 6.16 -20.94
CA ARG A 170 11.87 5.86 -21.64
C ARG A 170 11.67 4.97 -22.86
N LEU A 171 10.85 3.92 -22.75
CA LEU A 171 10.55 3.00 -23.84
C LEU A 171 9.87 3.72 -25.01
N ARG A 172 8.96 4.65 -24.73
CA ARG A 172 8.34 5.49 -25.75
C ARG A 172 9.38 6.30 -26.53
N PHE A 173 10.30 6.98 -25.84
CA PHE A 173 11.35 7.75 -26.50
C PHE A 173 12.28 6.86 -27.35
N LEU A 174 12.63 5.67 -26.85
CA LEU A 174 13.44 4.71 -27.61
C LEU A 174 12.72 4.22 -28.87
N LEU A 175 11.43 3.92 -28.77
CA LEU A 175 10.65 3.48 -29.94
C LEU A 175 10.50 4.60 -30.98
N GLU A 176 10.28 5.84 -30.55
CA GLU A 176 10.25 7.01 -31.44
C GLU A 176 11.59 7.19 -32.15
N ASP A 177 12.71 7.12 -31.43
CA ASP A 177 14.05 7.26 -32.01
C ASP A 177 14.37 6.13 -33.01
N VAL A 178 14.09 4.87 -32.66
CA VAL A 178 14.29 3.73 -33.56
C VAL A 178 13.40 3.83 -34.81
N LEU A 179 12.13 4.24 -34.67
CA LEU A 179 11.25 4.45 -35.82
C LEU A 179 11.81 5.53 -36.76
N THR A 180 12.32 6.65 -36.22
CA THR A 180 12.95 7.68 -37.07
C THR A 180 14.19 7.17 -37.78
N GLN A 181 15.01 6.34 -37.13
CA GLN A 181 16.20 5.73 -37.73
C GLN A 181 15.84 4.71 -38.82
N CYS A 182 14.82 3.87 -38.61
CA CYS A 182 14.31 2.94 -39.62
C CYS A 182 13.81 3.68 -40.87
N GLN A 183 13.07 4.77 -40.69
CA GLN A 183 12.60 5.60 -41.81
C GLN A 183 13.75 6.24 -42.58
N HIS A 184 14.83 6.64 -41.91
CA HIS A 184 16.04 7.13 -42.58
C HIS A 184 16.75 6.03 -43.40
N ILE A 185 16.87 4.81 -42.85
CA ILE A 185 17.50 3.67 -43.54
C ILE A 185 16.71 3.25 -44.79
N ALA A 186 15.38 3.25 -44.71
CA ALA A 186 14.51 2.92 -45.84
C ALA A 186 14.64 3.92 -47.02
N VAL A 187 15.02 5.18 -46.76
CA VAL A 187 15.22 6.22 -47.78
C VAL A 187 16.58 6.12 -48.47
N ASP A 188 17.62 5.64 -47.77
CA ASP A 188 18.99 5.56 -48.29
C ASP A 188 19.25 4.33 -49.18
N ASP A 189 18.47 3.25 -49.06
CA ASP A 189 18.69 1.96 -49.78
C ASP A 189 18.09 1.91 -51.21
N SER A 190 18.04 3.05 -51.90
CA SER A 190 17.51 3.17 -53.27
C SER A 190 18.30 2.41 -54.36
N GLU A 191 19.38 1.71 -54.01
CA GLU A 191 20.23 0.93 -54.92
C GLU A 191 20.32 -0.57 -54.54
N GLY A 192 19.23 -1.33 -54.70
CA GLY A 192 19.33 -2.69 -55.25
C GLY A 192 19.04 -3.91 -54.37
N HIS A 193 18.48 -3.79 -53.16
CA HIS A 193 18.14 -4.94 -52.32
C HIS A 193 16.66 -4.96 -51.87
N ASN A 194 15.74 -5.38 -52.74
CA ASN A 194 14.29 -5.51 -52.45
C ASN A 194 13.96 -6.24 -51.13
N LEU A 195 14.80 -7.20 -50.71
CA LEU A 195 14.60 -7.97 -49.47
C LEU A 195 14.88 -7.15 -48.19
N VAL A 196 15.77 -6.15 -48.26
CA VAL A 196 16.11 -5.30 -47.11
C VAL A 196 15.03 -4.25 -46.90
N ALA A 197 14.48 -3.71 -48.00
CA ALA A 197 13.34 -2.81 -47.97
C ALA A 197 12.08 -3.49 -47.37
N GLU A 198 11.75 -4.71 -47.83
CA GLU A 198 10.61 -5.48 -47.31
C GLU A 198 10.76 -5.80 -45.81
N ALA A 199 11.96 -6.19 -45.37
CA ALA A 199 12.24 -6.43 -43.96
C ALA A 199 12.19 -5.15 -43.11
N ALA A 200 12.55 -3.99 -43.67
CA ALA A 200 12.48 -2.70 -42.99
C ALA A 200 11.02 -2.24 -42.81
N ASP A 201 10.17 -2.44 -43.83
CA ASP A 201 8.74 -2.15 -43.77
C ASP A 201 8.03 -3.02 -42.71
N ASP A 202 8.33 -4.31 -42.66
CA ASP A 202 7.81 -5.22 -41.63
C ASP A 202 8.19 -4.76 -40.21
N ILE A 203 9.47 -4.40 -40.01
CA ILE A 203 9.95 -3.90 -38.71
C ILE A 203 9.25 -2.59 -38.34
N GLU A 204 9.02 -1.70 -39.30
CA GLU A 204 8.28 -0.45 -39.08
C GLU A 204 6.85 -0.73 -38.61
N ASP A 205 6.14 -1.68 -39.23
CA ASP A 205 4.79 -2.07 -38.82
C ASP A 205 4.75 -2.68 -37.41
N TYR A 206 5.71 -3.56 -37.07
CA TYR A 206 5.84 -4.10 -35.70
C TYR A 206 6.08 -3.00 -34.66
N LEU A 207 6.95 -2.03 -34.96
CA LEU A 207 7.27 -0.92 -34.06
C LEU A 207 6.10 0.07 -33.93
N LYS A 208 5.34 0.32 -35.01
CA LYS A 208 4.10 1.12 -34.98
C LYS A 208 3.02 0.49 -34.10
N ILE A 209 2.88 -0.83 -34.12
CA ILE A 209 1.98 -1.55 -33.20
C ILE A 209 2.45 -1.38 -31.76
N ALA A 210 3.74 -1.56 -31.49
CA ALA A 210 4.31 -1.38 -30.16
C ALA A 210 4.07 0.05 -29.62
N GLN A 211 4.23 1.06 -30.47
CA GLN A 211 3.92 2.46 -30.12
C GLN A 211 2.43 2.64 -29.81
N SER A 212 1.55 2.07 -30.63
CA SER A 212 0.09 2.15 -30.46
C SER A 212 -0.39 1.47 -29.17
N LEU A 213 0.26 0.38 -28.74
CA LEU A 213 -0.03 -0.29 -27.48
C LEU A 213 0.36 0.56 -26.27
N ILE A 214 1.47 1.28 -26.35
CA ILE A 214 1.94 2.15 -25.26
C ILE A 214 1.08 3.41 -25.15
N THR A 215 0.63 3.98 -26.27
CA THR A 215 -0.20 5.19 -26.29
C THR A 215 -1.69 4.91 -26.11
N GLY A 216 -2.11 3.64 -26.22
CA GLY A 216 -3.51 3.21 -26.11
C GLY A 216 -4.39 3.61 -27.29
N HIS A 217 -3.82 4.09 -28.39
CA HIS A 217 -4.52 4.45 -29.62
C HIS A 217 -3.65 4.19 -30.85
N LEU A 218 -4.29 3.91 -31.98
CA LEU A 218 -3.59 3.65 -33.24
C LEU A 218 -2.92 4.95 -33.72
N VAL A 219 -1.59 4.95 -33.83
CA VAL A 219 -0.81 6.15 -34.22
C VAL A 219 -0.93 6.44 -35.71
N GLN A 220 -1.02 5.41 -36.55
CA GLN A 220 -1.24 5.50 -38.01
C GLN A 220 -2.07 4.30 -38.51
N SER A 221 -3.01 4.56 -39.42
CA SER A 221 -3.92 3.57 -40.00
C SER A 221 -3.38 3.02 -41.32
N ASN A 222 -2.98 1.73 -41.31
CA ASN A 222 -2.88 0.89 -42.50
C ASN A 222 -3.93 -0.23 -42.39
N GLU A 223 -4.44 -0.76 -43.51
CA GLU A 223 -5.44 -1.85 -43.49
C GLU A 223 -4.94 -3.07 -42.68
N THR A 224 -3.65 -3.41 -42.81
CA THR A 224 -2.99 -4.46 -42.04
C THR A 224 -2.96 -4.14 -40.54
N LEU A 225 -2.56 -2.92 -40.17
CA LEU A 225 -2.47 -2.48 -38.78
C LEU A 225 -3.84 -2.44 -38.08
N GLU A 226 -4.91 -2.06 -38.77
CA GLU A 226 -6.27 -2.04 -38.22
C GLU A 226 -6.81 -3.46 -37.98
N THR A 227 -6.51 -4.41 -38.87
CA THR A 227 -6.87 -5.83 -38.65
C THR A 227 -6.12 -6.44 -37.46
N ILE A 228 -4.83 -6.11 -37.30
CA ILE A 228 -4.04 -6.58 -36.16
C ILE A 228 -4.53 -5.93 -34.86
N TRP A 229 -4.77 -4.62 -34.87
CA TRP A 229 -5.24 -3.87 -33.69
C TRP A 229 -6.61 -4.38 -33.21
N SER A 230 -7.56 -4.61 -34.13
CA SER A 230 -8.86 -5.19 -33.79
C SER A 230 -8.76 -6.63 -33.27
N ALA A 231 -7.82 -7.42 -33.79
CA ALA A 231 -7.55 -8.77 -33.27
C ALA A 231 -6.95 -8.74 -31.86
N ILE A 232 -6.02 -7.82 -31.58
CA ILE A 232 -5.43 -7.62 -30.25
C ILE A 232 -6.51 -7.21 -29.25
N GLN A 233 -7.38 -6.26 -29.59
CA GLN A 233 -8.50 -5.84 -28.74
C GLN A 233 -9.49 -6.98 -28.45
N ALA A 234 -9.63 -7.93 -29.38
CA ALA A 234 -10.50 -9.10 -29.25
C ALA A 234 -9.80 -10.31 -28.59
N GLU A 235 -8.54 -10.19 -28.17
CA GLU A 235 -7.69 -11.28 -27.66
C GLU A 235 -7.60 -12.47 -28.63
N ARG A 236 -7.56 -12.20 -29.94
CA ARG A 236 -7.51 -13.22 -31.01
C ARG A 236 -6.24 -13.08 -31.85
N THR A 237 -5.83 -14.18 -32.47
CA THR A 237 -4.74 -14.19 -33.46
C THR A 237 -5.22 -13.59 -34.78
N ALA A 238 -4.52 -12.57 -35.29
CA ALA A 238 -4.75 -12.05 -36.63
C ALA A 238 -4.21 -13.04 -37.68
N MET A 239 -5.01 -13.35 -38.70
CA MET A 239 -4.57 -14.10 -39.88
C MET A 239 -4.16 -13.07 -40.93
N ILE A 240 -2.88 -12.71 -40.95
CA ILE A 240 -2.32 -11.84 -42.00
C ILE A 240 -1.96 -12.77 -43.17
N GLY A 241 -2.57 -12.53 -44.33
CA GLY A 241 -2.21 -13.24 -45.56
C GLY A 241 -0.86 -12.74 -46.06
N VAL A 242 0.15 -13.62 -46.05
CA VAL A 242 1.45 -13.42 -46.71
C VAL A 242 1.27 -13.56 -48.21
#